data_AF-A0A101GXJ2-F1
#
_entry.id   AF-A0A101GXJ2-F1
#
_cell.length_a   1.000
_cell.length_b   1.000
_cell.length_c   1.000
_cell.angle_alpha   90.00
_cell.angle_beta   90.00
_cell.angle_gamma   90.00
#
_symmetry.space_group_name_H-M   'P 1'
#
loop_
_entity.id
_entity.type
_entity.pdbx_description
1 polymer ?
#
loop_
_entity_poly.entity_id
_entity_poly.type
_entity_poly.pdbx_seq_one_letter_code
_entity_poly.pdbx_strand_id
1 'polypeptide(L)' 'GLSTQYTYMNLFSARAGVSMNADLIHNIDFLVGGGIEVRVGDMIITAGIGTNLTNKIESLGFQKTWSVGLLGQW' A
#
# COMPACT_ATOMS: atom_id res chain seq x y z
N GLY A 1 8.73 0.12 -8.51
CA GLY A 1 8.23 -0.81 -7.49
C GLY A 1 7.47 -1.94 -8.15
N LEU A 2 7.19 -3.00 -7.41
CA LEU A 2 6.40 -4.15 -7.84
C LEU A 2 5.20 -4.30 -6.91
N SER A 3 4.04 -4.58 -7.47
CA SER A 3 2.83 -4.84 -6.69
C SER A 3 2.06 -6.01 -7.29
N THR A 4 1.41 -6.77 -6.43
CA THR A 4 0.50 -7.84 -6.78
C THR A 4 -0.87 -7.57 -6.15
N GLN A 5 -1.91 -7.96 -6.86
CA GLN A 5 -3.27 -7.90 -6.38
C GLN A 5 -3.97 -9.21 -6.75
N TYR A 6 -4.68 -9.77 -5.77
CA TYR A 6 -5.50 -10.95 -5.96
C TYR A 6 -6.93 -10.62 -5.55
N THR A 7 -7.88 -10.84 -6.46
CA THR A 7 -9.29 -10.60 -6.23
C THR A 7 -10.05 -11.92 -6.26
N TYR A 8 -10.77 -12.20 -5.18
CA TYR A 8 -11.66 -13.34 -5.05
C TYR A 8 -13.11 -12.91 -5.27
N MET A 9 -13.73 -13.51 -6.30
CA MET A 9 -15.17 -13.38 -6.60
C MET A 9 -15.72 -11.93 -6.66
N ASN A 10 -14.87 -10.95 -7.01
CA ASN A 10 -15.20 -9.50 -6.99
C ASN A 10 -15.68 -8.95 -5.64
N LEU A 11 -15.58 -9.73 -4.56
CA LEU A 11 -16.03 -9.37 -3.22
C LEU A 11 -14.86 -8.99 -2.32
N PHE A 12 -13.75 -9.71 -2.44
CA PHE A 12 -12.57 -9.50 -1.61
C PHE A 12 -11.35 -9.33 -2.49
N SER A 13 -10.54 -8.30 -2.25
CA SER A 13 -9.23 -8.14 -2.88
C SER A 13 -8.15 -7.99 -1.82
N ALA A 14 -7.01 -8.63 -2.05
CA ALA A 14 -5.81 -8.42 -1.27
C ALA A 14 -4.71 -7.88 -2.18
N ARG A 15 -4.00 -6.86 -1.71
CA ARG A 15 -2.88 -6.22 -2.42
C ARG A 15 -1.64 -6.24 -1.55
N ALA A 16 -0.50 -6.43 -2.19
CA ALA A 16 0.81 -6.30 -1.56
C ALA A 16 1.77 -5.67 -2.57
N GLY A 17 2.69 -4.84 -2.09
CA GLY A 17 3.64 -4.16 -2.95
C GLY A 17 4.92 -3.79 -2.22
N VAL A 18 5.98 -3.71 -3.00
CA VAL A 18 7.30 -3.24 -2.59
C VAL A 18 7.75 -2.15 -3.55
N SER A 19 8.28 -1.05 -3.05
CA SER A 19 8.94 -0.05 -3.87
C SER A 19 10.32 0.26 -3.31
N MET A 20 11.21 0.65 -4.22
CA MET A 20 12.56 1.06 -3.90
C MET A 20 12.69 2.48 -4.39
N ASN A 21 13.09 3.37 -3.49
CA ASN A 21 13.49 4.72 -3.82
C ASN A 21 15.02 4.78 -3.69
N ALA A 22 15.71 5.12 -4.78
CA ALA A 22 17.14 5.31 -4.80
C ALA A 22 17.44 6.78 -5.06
N ASP A 23 18.26 7.39 -4.20
CA ASP A 23 18.77 8.75 -4.38
C ASP A 23 20.19 8.70 -4.99
N LEU A 24 20.57 9.73 -5.74
CA LEU A 24 21.87 9.83 -6.44
C LEU A 24 23.08 9.77 -5.48
N ILE A 25 22.85 9.98 -4.18
CA ILE A 25 23.87 9.99 -3.11
C ILE A 25 23.82 8.67 -2.32
N HIS A 26 23.80 7.52 -3.02
CA HIS A 26 23.93 6.16 -2.47
C HIS A 26 22.90 5.70 -1.42
N ASN A 27 21.80 6.42 -1.22
CA ASN A 27 20.76 6.01 -0.29
C ASN A 27 19.65 5.23 -1.01
N ILE A 28 19.33 4.06 -0.47
CA ILE A 28 18.24 3.20 -0.96
C ILE A 28 17.25 3.00 0.18
N ASP A 29 16.00 3.37 -0.07
CA ASP A 29 14.87 3.14 0.81
C ASP A 29 13.93 2.10 0.22
N PHE A 30 13.61 1.10 1.02
CA PHE A 30 12.66 0.06 0.67
C PHE A 30 11.34 0.31 1.39
N LEU A 31 10.28 0.53 0.62
CA LEU A 31 8.94 0.62 1.13
C LEU A 31 8.22 -0.69 0.85
N VAL A 32 7.55 -1.22 1.86
CA VAL A 32 6.71 -2.41 1.73
C VAL A 32 5.33 -2.09 2.26
N GLY A 33 4.30 -2.61 1.63
CA GLY A 33 2.94 -2.37 2.05
C GLY A 33 1.98 -3.40 1.51
N GLY A 34 0.80 -3.41 2.09
CA GLY A 34 -0.28 -4.26 1.69
C GLY A 34 -1.61 -3.71 2.17
N GLY A 35 -2.67 -4.32 1.68
CA GLY A 35 -4.01 -3.91 2.04
C GLY A 35 -5.04 -4.89 1.57
N ILE A 36 -6.26 -4.66 2.04
CA ILE A 36 -7.44 -5.42 1.67
C ILE A 36 -8.51 -4.46 1.15
N GLU A 37 -9.40 -5.04 0.36
CA GLU A 37 -10.59 -4.41 -0.16
C GLU A 37 -11.75 -5.38 0.02
N VAL A 38 -12.87 -4.88 0.52
CA VAL A 38 -14.12 -5.64 0.68
C VAL A 38 -15.23 -4.86 0.00
N ARG A 39 -15.96 -5.51 -0.90
CA ARG A 39 -17.15 -4.98 -1.55
C ARG A 39 -18.40 -5.45 -0.79
N VAL A 40 -19.27 -4.50 -0.44
CA VAL A 40 -20.59 -4.72 0.19
C VAL A 40 -21.63 -3.97 -0.63
N GLY A 41 -22.38 -4.67 -1.48
CA GLY A 41 -23.24 -4.02 -2.48
C GLY A 41 -22.43 -3.16 -3.44
N ASP A 42 -22.81 -1.89 -3.58
CA ASP A 42 -22.09 -0.89 -4.40
C ASP A 42 -21.04 -0.09 -3.61
N MET A 43 -20.78 -0.50 -2.36
CA MET A 43 -19.77 0.11 -1.50
C MET A 43 -18.48 -0.72 -1.48
N ILE A 44 -17.35 -0.05 -1.58
CA ILE A 44 -16.01 -0.62 -1.44
C ILE A 44 -15.37 -0.05 -0.17
N ILE A 45 -14.96 -0.95 0.73
CA ILE A 45 -14.21 -0.66 1.95
C ILE A 45 -12.77 -1.08 1.72
N THR A 46 -11.82 -0.18 1.88
CA THR A 46 -10.39 -0.50 1.78
C THR A 46 -9.65 -0.17 3.06
N ALA A 47 -8.70 -1.01 3.42
CA ALA A 47 -7.73 -0.77 4.48
C ALA A 47 -6.34 -1.16 3.97
N GLY A 48 -5.31 -0.40 4.36
CA GLY A 48 -3.95 -0.66 3.95
C GLY A 48 -2.94 -0.20 4.98
N ILE A 49 -1.82 -0.91 5.04
CA ILE A 49 -0.65 -0.60 5.88
C ILE A 49 0.61 -0.62 5.02
N GLY A 50 1.57 0.22 5.37
CA GLY A 50 2.88 0.26 4.75
C GLY A 50 3.95 0.75 5.69
N THR A 51 5.21 0.44 5.40
CA THR A 51 6.35 0.84 6.21
C THR A 51 7.58 1.04 5.32
N ASN A 52 8.40 2.01 5.66
CA ASN A 52 9.75 2.16 5.12
C ASN A 52 10.72 1.35 6.00
N LEU A 53 11.35 0.32 5.42
CA LEU A 53 12.22 -0.62 6.13
C LEU A 53 13.59 -0.05 6.45
N THR A 54 14.06 0.94 5.67
CA THR A 54 15.45 1.39 5.73
C THR A 54 15.56 2.85 6.15
N ASN A 55 14.56 3.68 5.79
CA ASN A 55 14.39 5.06 6.24
C ASN A 55 15.69 5.89 6.28
N LYS A 56 16.55 5.69 5.28
CA LYS A 56 17.82 6.42 5.08
C LYS A 56 17.60 7.76 4.40
N ILE A 57 16.47 7.94 3.71
CA ILE A 57 16.09 9.21 3.10
C ILE A 57 15.17 9.94 4.08
N GLU A 58 15.71 10.92 4.82
CA GLU A 58 14.99 11.64 5.88
C GLU A 58 13.72 12.37 5.38
N SER A 59 13.63 12.70 4.09
CA SER A 59 12.44 13.32 3.49
C SER A 59 11.26 12.35 3.28
N LEU A 60 11.52 11.03 3.37
CA LEU A 60 10.53 9.96 3.25
C LEU A 60 10.27 9.27 4.60
N GLY A 61 10.21 10.07 5.67
CA GLY A 61 10.01 9.69 7.08
C GLY A 61 8.69 8.99 7.41
N PHE A 62 8.30 7.97 6.64
CA PHE A 62 7.13 7.14 6.86
C PHE A 62 7.56 5.85 7.56
N GLN A 63 7.72 5.93 8.88
CA GLN A 63 8.08 4.75 9.68
C GLN A 63 6.98 3.68 9.59
N LYS A 64 5.71 4.09 9.68
CA LYS A 64 4.51 3.26 9.43
C LYS A 64 3.38 4.16 8.93
N THR A 65 2.78 3.81 7.79
CA THR A 65 1.60 4.48 7.22
C THR A 65 0.43 3.50 7.27
N TRP A 66 -0.73 3.97 7.73
CA TRP A 66 -1.99 3.24 7.63
C TRP A 66 -3.01 4.10 6.88
N SER A 67 -3.91 3.44 6.16
CA SER A 67 -4.97 4.10 5.39
C SER A 67 -6.25 3.29 5.51
N VAL A 68 -7.37 3.99 5.61
CA VAL A 68 -8.72 3.42 5.55
C VAL A 68 -9.53 4.30 4.62
N GLY A 69 -10.31 3.70 3.73
CA GLY A 69 -11.13 4.42 2.76
C GLY A 69 -12.48 3.73 2.55
N LEU A 70 -13.51 4.55 2.32
CA LEU A 70 -14.84 4.13 1.92
C LEU A 70 -15.13 4.78 0.57
N LEU A 71 -15.50 3.98 -0.43
CA LEU A 71 -15.82 4.46 -1.76
C LEU A 71 -17.16 3.87 -2.20
N GLY A 72 -18.15 4.72 -2.40
CA GLY A 72 -19.45 4.35 -2.98
C GLY A 72 -19.47 4.67 -4.47
N GLN A 73 -19.91 3.73 -5.29
CA GLN A 73 -20.26 3.97 -6.69
C GLN A 73 -21.77 4.13 -6.79
N TRP A 74 -22.23 5.16 -7.52
CA TRP A 74 -23.63 5.54 -7.68
C TRP A 74 -24.10 5.16 -9.08
#